data_AF-A0A7C9K619-F1
#
_entry.id   AF-A0A7C9K619-F1
#
_cell.length_a   1.000
_cell.length_b   1.000
_cell.length_c   1.000
_cell.angle_alpha   90.00
_cell.angle_beta   90.00
_cell.angle_gamma   90.00
#
_symmetry.space_group_name_H-M   'P 1'
#
loop_
_entity.id
_entity.type
_entity.pdbx_description
1 polymer ?
#
loop_
_entity_poly.entity_id
_entity_poly.type
_entity_poly.pdbx_seq_one_letter_code
_entity_poly.pdbx_strand_id
1 'polypeptide(L)'
;MKKVVSLAAMLGLILSSSAVFAVDTCVKCHKSMDKVAEYIKKSGAKSADELVDFLRNKSAKKALHKSVKDEDIKKAFAEVKK
;
A
#
# COMPACT_ATOMS: atom_id res chain seq x y z
N MET A 1 -3.43 -3.83 -41.26
CA MET A 1 -2.74 -5.01 -40.68
C MET A 1 -1.72 -4.52 -39.66
N LYS A 2 -1.77 -5.05 -38.42
CA LYS A 2 -0.68 -5.29 -37.44
C LYS A 2 0.34 -4.13 -37.27
N LYS A 3 0.54 -3.54 -36.10
CA LYS A 3 1.08 -4.19 -34.89
C LYS A 3 0.68 -3.43 -33.62
N VAL A 4 0.09 -4.19 -32.71
CA VAL A 4 0.03 -3.93 -31.28
C VAL A 4 1.42 -4.07 -30.64
N VAL A 5 1.54 -3.55 -29.42
CA VAL A 5 2.49 -3.95 -28.36
C VAL A 5 3.82 -3.21 -28.34
N SER A 6 3.95 -2.35 -27.32
CA SER A 6 5.03 -2.33 -26.31
C SER A 6 5.60 -0.95 -26.07
N LEU A 7 5.07 -0.26 -25.06
CA LEU A 7 5.91 0.56 -24.18
C LEU A 7 5.32 0.65 -22.76
N ALA A 8 4.77 -0.46 -22.26
CA ALA A 8 4.38 -0.60 -20.85
C ALA A 8 5.50 -1.23 -19.99
N ALA A 9 6.70 -1.40 -20.53
CA ALA A 9 7.76 -2.24 -19.96
C ALA A 9 8.96 -1.46 -19.37
N MET A 10 8.80 -0.18 -19.05
CA MET A 10 9.88 0.65 -18.47
C MET A 10 9.55 1.24 -17.09
N LEU A 11 8.48 0.78 -16.43
CA LEU A 11 8.25 1.01 -14.98
C LEU A 11 8.79 -0.15 -14.11
N GLY A 12 9.63 -1.01 -14.68
CA GLY A 12 10.40 -1.98 -13.92
C GLY A 12 11.77 -1.41 -13.61
N LEU A 13 12.23 -1.57 -12.37
CA LEU A 13 13.54 -1.16 -11.82
C LEU A 13 13.49 0.32 -11.36
N ILE A 14 13.11 0.65 -10.13
CA ILE A 14 13.78 0.28 -8.88
C ILE A 14 12.71 0.27 -7.77
N LEU A 15 11.95 -0.80 -7.63
CA LEU A 15 11.31 -1.06 -6.33
C LEU A 15 12.43 -1.51 -5.41
N SER A 16 12.99 -0.55 -4.66
CA SER A 16 13.84 -0.83 -3.51
C SER A 16 13.22 -1.97 -2.72
N SER A 17 13.94 -3.07 -2.55
CA SER A 17 13.42 -4.34 -2.04
C SER A 17 12.63 -4.18 -0.72
N SER A 18 12.95 -3.14 0.05
CA SER A 18 12.27 -2.72 1.29
C SER A 18 10.82 -2.22 1.13
N ALA A 19 10.42 -1.75 -0.05
CA ALA A 19 9.02 -1.38 -0.35
C ALA A 19 8.16 -2.64 -0.60
N VAL A 20 8.73 -3.65 -1.25
CA VAL A 20 8.07 -4.94 -1.53
C VAL A 20 7.74 -5.67 -0.22
N PHE A 21 8.65 -5.68 0.75
CA PHE A 21 8.44 -6.36 2.03
C PHE A 21 7.39 -5.69 2.95
N ALA A 22 7.29 -4.36 2.93
CA ALA A 22 6.28 -3.63 3.71
C ALA A 22 4.86 -3.91 3.18
N VAL A 23 4.74 -3.87 1.85
CA VAL A 23 3.54 -4.23 1.10
C VAL A 23 3.13 -5.68 1.36
N ASP A 24 4.10 -6.61 1.40
CA ASP A 24 3.84 -8.03 1.61
C ASP A 24 3.06 -8.30 2.91
N THR A 25 3.37 -7.58 3.98
CA THR A 25 2.66 -7.70 5.26
C THR A 25 1.20 -7.28 5.16
N CYS A 26 0.91 -6.20 4.44
CA CYS A 26 -0.47 -5.78 4.18
C CYS A 26 -1.19 -6.78 3.27
N VAL A 27 -0.52 -7.28 2.23
CA VAL A 27 -1.07 -8.22 1.25
C VAL A 27 -1.42 -9.57 1.88
N LYS A 28 -0.69 -10.04 2.91
CA LYS A 28 -1.04 -11.28 3.64
C LYS A 28 -2.46 -11.27 4.19
N CYS A 29 -2.92 -10.14 4.72
CA CYS A 29 -4.27 -10.01 5.28
C CYS A 29 -5.28 -9.50 4.23
N HIS A 30 -4.85 -8.62 3.33
CA HIS A 30 -5.73 -7.96 2.35
C HIS A 30 -5.76 -8.64 0.98
N LYS A 31 -5.03 -9.75 0.80
CA LYS A 31 -4.95 -10.63 -0.38
C LYS A 31 -4.26 -10.06 -1.62
N SER A 32 -4.33 -8.74 -1.84
CA SER A 32 -3.66 -8.09 -2.97
C SER A 32 -3.37 -6.62 -2.69
N MET A 33 -2.47 -6.03 -3.48
CA MET A 33 -2.19 -4.60 -3.40
C MET A 33 -3.35 -3.72 -3.83
N ASP A 34 -4.17 -4.17 -4.79
CA ASP A 34 -5.38 -3.45 -5.19
C ASP A 34 -6.35 -3.30 -4.01
N LYS A 35 -6.47 -4.35 -3.18
CA LYS A 35 -7.30 -4.30 -1.99
C LYS A 35 -6.70 -3.40 -0.92
N VAL A 36 -5.39 -3.44 -0.71
CA VAL A 36 -4.69 -2.49 0.19
C VAL A 36 -4.96 -1.05 -0.26
N ALA A 37 -4.81 -0.76 -1.56
CA ALA A 37 -5.09 0.55 -2.15
C ALA A 37 -6.56 0.98 -1.96
N GLU A 38 -7.51 0.07 -2.20
CA GLU A 38 -8.93 0.30 -2.00
C GLU A 38 -9.23 0.69 -0.54
N TYR A 39 -8.67 -0.03 0.44
CA TYR A 39 -8.88 0.27 1.86
C TYR A 39 -8.18 1.56 2.30
N ILE A 40 -6.98 1.85 1.79
CA ILE A 40 -6.29 3.12 2.05
C ILE A 40 -7.13 4.28 1.51
N LYS A 41 -7.68 4.19 0.30
CA LYS A 41 -8.59 5.20 -0.26
C LYS A 41 -9.86 5.36 0.60
N LYS A 42 -10.46 4.24 1.03
CA LYS A 42 -11.66 4.24 1.89
C LYS A 42 -11.41 4.80 3.30
N SER A 43 -10.18 4.78 3.80
CA SER A 43 -9.85 5.40 5.08
C SER A 43 -10.00 6.92 5.09
N GLY A 44 -9.98 7.55 3.90
CA GLY A 44 -10.03 9.01 3.75
C GLY A 44 -8.73 9.73 4.15
N ALA A 45 -7.67 9.00 4.51
CA ALA A 45 -6.39 9.58 4.88
C ALA A 45 -5.74 10.31 3.70
N LYS A 46 -5.32 11.57 3.93
CA LYS A 46 -4.67 12.43 2.92
C LYS A 46 -3.15 12.35 2.99
N SER A 47 -2.61 11.96 4.15
CA SER A 47 -1.19 11.76 4.40
C SER A 47 -0.90 10.39 5.01
N ALA A 48 0.37 9.99 4.98
CA ALA A 48 0.83 8.75 5.56
C ALA A 48 0.65 8.75 7.10
N ASP A 49 0.87 9.89 7.76
CA ASP A 49 0.65 10.04 9.20
C ASP A 49 -0.85 9.98 9.57
N GLU A 50 -1.72 10.54 8.72
CA GLU A 50 -3.17 10.39 8.90
C GLU A 50 -3.61 8.91 8.77
N LEU A 51 -3.01 8.14 7.87
CA LEU A 51 -3.30 6.71 7.76
C LEU A 51 -2.85 5.96 9.01
N VAL A 52 -1.65 6.28 9.53
CA VAL A 52 -1.17 5.71 10.80
C VAL A 52 -2.15 6.04 11.93
N ASP A 53 -2.50 7.32 12.12
CA ASP A 53 -3.48 7.73 13.13
C ASP A 53 -4.82 7.00 12.96
N PHE A 54 -5.31 6.89 11.73
CA PHE A 54 -6.55 6.15 11.45
C PHE A 54 -6.43 4.69 11.90
N LEU A 55 -5.36 3.98 11.53
CA LEU A 55 -5.19 2.56 11.87
C LEU A 55 -4.93 2.33 13.36
N ARG A 56 -4.35 3.29 14.07
CA ARG A 56 -4.07 3.20 15.52
C ARG A 56 -5.28 3.57 16.37
N ASN A 57 -6.03 4.59 15.97
CA ASN A 57 -6.99 5.25 16.84
C ASN A 57 -8.44 5.20 16.34
N LYS A 58 -8.66 5.28 15.02
CA LYS A 58 -10.01 5.47 14.44
C LYS A 58 -10.60 4.20 13.80
N SER A 59 -9.75 3.25 13.42
CA SER A 59 -10.18 2.02 12.77
C SER A 59 -10.82 1.05 13.76
N ALA A 60 -11.99 0.52 13.42
CA ALA A 60 -12.62 -0.58 14.15
C ALA A 60 -11.73 -1.84 14.23
N LYS A 61 -10.73 -1.96 13.34
CA LYS A 61 -9.77 -3.07 13.29
C LYS A 61 -8.39 -2.70 13.85
N LYS A 62 -8.28 -1.66 14.68
CA LYS A 62 -6.99 -1.19 15.24
C LYS A 62 -6.15 -2.30 15.88
N ALA A 63 -6.79 -3.24 16.57
CA ALA A 63 -6.12 -4.36 17.23
C ALA A 63 -5.39 -5.30 16.26
N LEU A 64 -5.90 -5.44 15.03
CA LEU A 64 -5.29 -6.27 13.99
C LEU A 64 -4.08 -5.61 13.34
N HIS A 65 -4.03 -4.27 13.34
CA HIS A 65 -2.94 -3.52 12.73
C HIS A 65 -1.82 -3.19 13.71
N LYS A 66 -1.98 -3.43 15.02
CA LYS A 66 -1.01 -3.05 16.07
C LYS A 66 0.41 -3.61 15.86
N SER A 67 0.52 -4.76 15.21
CA SER A 67 1.78 -5.45 14.94
C SER A 67 2.46 -4.99 13.64
N VAL A 68 1.73 -4.29 12.77
CA VAL A 68 2.31 -3.67 11.57
C VAL A 68 3.08 -2.45 12.01
N LYS A 69 4.31 -2.25 11.55
CA LYS A 69 5.11 -1.07 11.92
C LYS A 69 4.58 0.17 11.22
N ASP A 70 4.74 1.33 11.85
CA ASP A 70 4.29 2.61 11.29
C ASP A 70 5.01 2.89 9.96
N GLU A 71 6.29 2.54 9.84
CA GLU A 71 7.08 2.71 8.62
C GLU A 71 6.49 1.90 7.46
N ASP A 72 5.99 0.69 7.73
CA ASP A 72 5.40 -0.18 6.71
C ASP A 72 4.05 0.36 6.24
N ILE A 73 3.25 0.92 7.16
CA ILE A 73 2.01 1.63 6.84
C ILE A 73 2.29 2.84 5.95
N LYS A 74 3.31 3.64 6.29
CA LYS A 74 3.68 4.83 5.51
C LYS A 74 4.18 4.47 4.11
N LYS A 75 4.95 3.39 3.99
CA LYS A 75 5.39 2.86 2.68
C LYS A 75 4.23 2.36 1.84
N ALA A 76 3.29 1.62 2.43
CA ALA A 76 2.08 1.18 1.73
C ALA A 76 1.26 2.37 1.22
N PHE A 77 1.13 3.45 2.01
CA PHE A 77 0.50 4.69 1.57
C PHE A 77 1.22 5.34 0.39
N ALA A 78 2.55 5.43 0.44
CA ALA A 78 3.36 6.00 -0.63
C ALA A 78 3.24 5.19 -1.93
N GLU A 79 3.18 3.86 -1.84
CA GLU A 79 3.03 2.98 -3.00
C GLU A 79 1.69 3.14 -3.71
N VAL A 80 0.61 3.43 -2.96
CA VAL A 80 -0.73 3.68 -3.53
C VAL A 80 -0.84 5.05 -4.23
N LYS A 81 0.04 6.00 -3.89
CA LYS A 81 0.07 7.33 -4.50
C LYS A 81 0.98 7.43 -5.74
N LYS A 82 1.79 6.42 -6.02
CA LYS A 82 2.55 6.31 -7.27
C LYS A 82 1.62 5.99 -8.43
#